data_AF-A0A1F3TR41-F1
#
_entry.id   AF-A0A1F3TR41-F1
#
_cell.length_a   1.000
_cell.length_b   1.000
_cell.length_c   1.000
_cell.angle_alpha   90.00
_cell.angle_beta   90.00
_cell.angle_gamma   90.00
#
_symmetry.space_group_name_H-M   'P 1'
#
loop_
_entity.id
_entity.type
_entity.pdbx_description
1 polymer ?
#
loop_
_entity_poly.entity_id
_entity_poly.type
_entity_poly.pdbx_seq_one_letter_code
_entity_poly.pdbx_strand_id
1 'polypeptide(L)'
;MIKKWNDQLEKIFETNTQDLTLIESQQSFELNADNTQLENLSYIHSSVTSTNRTNVFSQLCPFFEIGFLLEKQNKNYAPTQAFAFGQPIRLDQKAITLNLPQTSLFAVVKTPATSILKKMNFEFLNSRQKMNAFIIAISPQFSVLVATEMAEPWIKVRLEILQKTLMKISFE
;
A
#
# COMPACT_ATOMS: atom_id res chain seq x y z
N MET A 1 37.59 13.30 0.71
CA MET A 1 36.87 13.65 -0.53
C MET A 1 36.39 12.43 -1.31
N ILE A 2 37.14 11.32 -1.36
CA ILE A 2 36.78 10.09 -2.10
C ILE A 2 35.53 9.37 -1.55
N LYS A 3 35.33 9.33 -0.22
CA LYS A 3 34.14 8.70 0.40
C LYS A 3 32.80 9.30 -0.06
N LYS A 4 32.74 10.63 -0.23
CA LYS A 4 31.53 11.35 -0.66
C LYS A 4 31.13 11.02 -2.10
N TRP A 5 32.11 10.68 -2.95
CA TRP A 5 31.91 10.31 -4.34
C TRP A 5 31.37 8.88 -4.46
N ASN A 6 31.90 7.93 -3.67
CA ASN A 6 31.35 6.56 -3.62
C ASN A 6 29.92 6.52 -3.10
N ASP A 7 29.61 7.26 -2.02
CA ASP A 7 28.24 7.32 -1.47
C ASP A 7 27.24 7.93 -2.48
N GLN A 8 27.68 8.84 -3.34
CA GLN A 8 26.85 9.40 -4.42
C GLN A 8 26.65 8.40 -5.56
N LEU A 9 27.69 7.66 -5.94
CA LEU A 9 27.61 6.65 -6.99
C LEU A 9 26.71 5.48 -6.58
N GLU A 10 26.86 4.95 -5.36
CA GLU A 10 25.99 3.87 -4.85
C GLU A 10 24.52 4.30 -4.84
N LYS A 11 24.21 5.52 -4.40
CA LYS A 11 22.84 6.05 -4.46
C LYS A 11 22.30 6.16 -5.88
N ILE A 12 23.11 6.58 -6.85
CA ILE A 12 22.68 6.68 -8.26
C ILE A 12 22.40 5.29 -8.84
N PHE A 13 23.25 4.30 -8.53
CA PHE A 13 23.05 2.93 -8.98
C PHE A 13 21.85 2.24 -8.32
N GLU A 14 21.63 2.43 -7.02
CA GLU A 14 20.47 1.89 -6.30
C GLU A 14 19.16 2.51 -6.79
N THR A 15 19.13 3.82 -7.03
CA THR A 15 17.94 4.53 -7.53
C THR A 15 17.58 4.04 -8.94
N ASN A 16 18.56 3.95 -9.85
CA ASN A 16 18.33 3.48 -11.22
C ASN A 16 17.89 2.02 -11.29
N THR A 17 18.37 1.16 -10.38
CA THR A 17 18.01 -0.27 -10.39
C THR A 17 16.57 -0.48 -9.91
N GLN A 18 16.14 0.23 -8.86
CA GLN A 18 14.76 0.15 -8.38
C GLN A 18 13.76 0.64 -9.42
N ASP A 19 14.06 1.77 -10.08
CA ASP A 19 13.19 2.34 -11.11
C ASP A 19 13.01 1.37 -12.30
N LEU A 20 14.10 0.71 -12.75
CA LEU A 20 14.03 -0.29 -13.82
C LEU A 20 13.22 -1.53 -13.42
N THR A 21 13.48 -2.08 -12.23
CA THR A 21 12.70 -3.23 -11.74
C THR A 21 11.22 -2.92 -11.60
N LEU A 22 10.87 -1.69 -11.19
CA LEU A 22 9.49 -1.28 -11.01
C LEU A 22 8.77 -1.06 -12.36
N ILE A 23 9.48 -0.55 -13.37
CA ILE A 23 8.97 -0.45 -14.75
C ILE A 23 8.69 -1.84 -15.33
N GLU A 24 9.60 -2.80 -15.17
CA GLU A 24 9.40 -4.18 -15.61
C GLU A 24 8.22 -4.83 -14.86
N SER A 25 8.18 -4.65 -13.54
CA SER A 25 7.09 -5.14 -12.69
C SER A 25 5.74 -4.61 -13.15
N GLN A 26 5.65 -3.30 -13.40
CA GLN A 26 4.43 -2.65 -13.89
C GLN A 26 3.95 -3.21 -15.23
N GLN A 27 4.86 -3.62 -16.12
CA GLN A 27 4.48 -4.20 -17.42
C GLN A 27 3.99 -5.65 -17.32
N SER A 28 4.50 -6.39 -16.34
CA SER A 28 4.15 -7.81 -16.13
C SER A 28 3.04 -8.04 -15.11
N PHE A 29 2.62 -7.00 -14.38
CA PHE A 29 1.69 -7.15 -13.27
C PHE A 29 0.27 -7.39 -13.76
N GLU A 30 -0.33 -8.47 -13.29
CA GLU A 30 -1.74 -8.78 -13.50
C GLU A 30 -2.46 -8.88 -12.16
N LEU A 31 -3.56 -8.13 -12.04
CA LEU A 31 -4.40 -8.21 -10.86
C LEU A 31 -5.07 -9.57 -10.76
N ASN A 32 -5.03 -10.15 -9.57
CA ASN A 32 -5.87 -11.28 -9.25
C ASN A 32 -7.34 -10.82 -9.24
N ALA A 33 -8.14 -11.33 -10.17
CA ALA A 33 -9.57 -11.02 -10.29
C ALA A 33 -10.44 -11.81 -9.31
N ASP A 34 -9.94 -12.91 -8.74
CA ASP A 34 -10.68 -13.80 -7.86
C ASP A 34 -10.80 -13.22 -6.45
N ASN A 35 -11.94 -12.59 -6.17
CA ASN A 35 -12.22 -12.02 -4.87
C ASN A 35 -12.42 -13.08 -3.76
N THR A 36 -12.63 -14.37 -4.11
CA THR A 36 -12.75 -15.46 -3.13
C THR A 36 -11.45 -15.62 -2.34
N GLN A 37 -10.32 -15.44 -3.00
CA GLN A 37 -9.01 -15.50 -2.34
C GLN A 37 -8.80 -14.35 -1.37
N LEU A 38 -9.31 -13.16 -1.70
CA LEU A 38 -9.29 -12.00 -0.81
C LEU A 38 -10.21 -12.21 0.42
N GLU A 39 -11.37 -12.83 0.24
CA GLU A 39 -12.24 -13.21 1.35
C GLU A 39 -11.57 -14.25 2.26
N ASN A 40 -10.86 -15.20 1.66
CA ASN A 40 -10.20 -16.30 2.36
C ASN A 40 -9.08 -15.88 3.30
N LEU A 41 -8.49 -14.68 3.11
CA LEU A 41 -7.50 -14.14 4.02
C LEU A 41 -8.04 -14.06 5.47
N SER A 42 -9.32 -13.77 5.63
CA SER A 42 -9.93 -13.70 6.96
C SER A 42 -9.90 -15.04 7.70
N TYR A 43 -10.15 -16.16 7.01
CA TYR A 43 -10.11 -17.50 7.62
C TYR A 43 -8.69 -17.93 8.00
N ILE A 44 -7.70 -17.53 7.19
CA ILE A 44 -6.30 -17.85 7.45
C ILE A 44 -5.84 -17.15 8.73
N HIS A 45 -6.16 -15.86 8.89
CA HIS A 45 -5.68 -15.06 10.02
C HIS A 45 -6.59 -15.08 11.26
N SER A 46 -7.86 -15.48 11.14
CA SER A 46 -8.76 -15.60 12.30
C SER A 46 -8.34 -16.69 13.30
N SER A 47 -7.51 -17.64 12.86
CA SER A 47 -7.08 -18.80 13.66
C SER A 47 -5.72 -18.61 14.35
N VAL A 48 -5.01 -17.52 14.07
CA VAL A 48 -3.64 -17.28 14.54
C VAL A 48 -3.67 -16.31 15.73
N THR A 49 -3.14 -16.73 16.88
CA THR A 49 -3.09 -15.93 18.13
C THR A 49 -2.14 -14.73 18.06
N SER A 50 -1.29 -14.66 17.04
CA SER A 50 -0.41 -13.51 16.76
C SER A 50 -0.38 -13.26 15.25
N THR A 51 -1.37 -12.53 14.76
CA THR A 51 -1.42 -12.13 13.36
C THR A 51 -0.25 -11.19 13.07
N ASN A 52 0.71 -11.64 12.27
CA ASN A 52 1.75 -10.74 11.79
C ASN A 52 1.12 -9.81 10.74
N ARG A 53 0.78 -8.58 11.16
CA ARG A 53 0.22 -7.51 10.31
C ARG A 53 0.93 -7.35 8.97
N THR A 54 2.25 -7.57 8.96
CA THR A 54 3.10 -7.54 7.76
C THR A 54 2.67 -8.58 6.74
N ASN A 55 2.37 -9.78 7.21
CA ASN A 55 1.97 -10.90 6.37
C ASN A 55 0.58 -10.65 5.79
N VAL A 56 -0.36 -10.16 6.61
CA VAL A 56 -1.71 -9.80 6.14
C VAL A 56 -1.62 -8.74 5.05
N PHE A 57 -0.86 -7.67 5.30
CA PHE A 57 -0.71 -6.58 4.35
C PHE A 57 -0.04 -7.04 3.05
N SER A 58 1.01 -7.86 3.13
CA SER A 58 1.70 -8.39 1.96
C SER A 58 0.81 -9.28 1.09
N GLN A 59 -0.17 -9.97 1.69
CA GLN A 59 -1.16 -10.77 0.96
C GLN A 59 -2.18 -9.93 0.17
N LEU A 60 -2.25 -8.62 0.39
CA LEU A 60 -3.06 -7.72 -0.43
C LEU A 60 -2.40 -7.40 -1.78
N CYS A 61 -1.10 -7.65 -1.91
CA CYS A 61 -0.28 -7.34 -3.09
C CYS A 61 -0.86 -7.85 -4.43
N PRO A 62 -1.42 -9.07 -4.53
CA PRO A 62 -2.00 -9.54 -5.79
C PRO A 62 -3.31 -8.83 -6.19
N PHE A 63 -3.96 -8.12 -5.27
CA PHE A 63 -5.31 -7.57 -5.47
C PHE A 63 -5.33 -6.07 -5.76
N PHE A 64 -4.20 -5.38 -5.59
CA PHE A 64 -4.07 -3.96 -5.82
C PHE A 64 -2.70 -3.66 -6.45
N GLU A 65 -2.66 -2.65 -7.30
CA GLU A 65 -1.45 -2.19 -7.97
C GLU A 65 -0.51 -1.55 -6.97
N ILE A 66 -1.01 -0.84 -5.97
CA ILE A 66 -0.19 -0.17 -4.96
C ILE A 66 -0.83 -0.33 -3.59
N GLY A 67 -0.02 -0.51 -2.56
CA GLY A 67 -0.48 -0.49 -1.18
C GLY A 67 0.53 0.13 -0.23
N PHE A 68 0.02 0.74 0.84
CA PHE A 68 0.80 1.20 2.00
C PHE A 68 0.13 0.81 3.31
N LEU A 69 0.91 0.29 4.25
CA LEU A 69 0.50 0.15 5.64
C LEU A 69 0.95 1.39 6.40
N LEU A 70 -0.02 2.16 6.89
CA LEU A 70 0.21 3.43 7.59
C LEU A 70 0.05 3.21 9.10
N GLU A 71 1.03 3.67 9.86
CA GLU A 71 1.01 3.65 11.33
C GLU A 71 0.95 5.08 11.87
N LYS A 72 0.10 5.29 12.87
CA LYS A 72 -0.07 6.57 13.54
C LYS A 72 1.10 6.86 14.48
N GLN A 73 1.87 7.88 14.17
CA GLN A 73 2.92 8.41 15.04
C GLN A 73 2.47 9.77 15.57
N ASN A 74 2.06 9.82 16.84
CA ASN A 74 1.43 10.98 17.47
C ASN A 74 0.12 11.40 16.78
N LYS A 75 0.14 12.49 16.00
CA LYS A 75 -1.01 13.04 15.26
C LYS A 75 -0.98 12.73 13.76
N ASN A 76 0.14 12.18 13.27
CA ASN A 76 0.35 11.95 11.84
C ASN A 76 0.47 10.45 11.56
N TYR A 77 0.35 10.06 10.31
CA TYR A 77 0.55 8.69 9.85
C TYR A 77 1.82 8.58 9.02
N ALA A 78 2.63 7.56 9.28
CA ALA A 78 3.82 7.25 8.50
C ALA A 78 3.67 5.88 7.83
N PRO A 79 4.12 5.71 6.58
CA PRO A 79 4.16 4.40 5.96
C PRO A 79 5.20 3.53 6.66
N THR A 80 4.83 2.30 6.99
CA THR A 80 5.72 1.29 7.59
C THR A 80 6.05 0.18 6.61
N GLN A 81 5.16 -0.08 5.66
CA GLN A 81 5.33 -1.03 4.57
C GLN A 81 4.65 -0.51 3.31
N ALA A 82 5.17 -0.93 2.16
CA ALA A 82 4.60 -0.60 0.87
C ALA A 82 4.85 -1.71 -0.13
N PHE A 83 3.95 -1.82 -1.10
CA PHE A 83 4.14 -2.62 -2.30
C PHE A 83 3.66 -1.83 -3.52
N ALA A 84 4.23 -2.12 -4.68
CA ALA A 84 3.67 -1.74 -5.96
C ALA A 84 3.91 -2.84 -7.00
N PHE A 85 2.92 -3.07 -7.85
CA PHE A 85 2.97 -3.95 -9.00
C PHE A 85 3.54 -5.34 -8.67
N GLY A 86 3.04 -5.95 -7.59
CA GLY A 86 3.47 -7.27 -7.17
C GLY A 86 4.75 -7.30 -6.30
N GLN A 87 5.44 -6.17 -6.13
CA GLN A 87 6.75 -6.10 -5.47
C GLN A 87 6.73 -5.23 -4.21
N PRO A 88 7.45 -5.61 -3.14
CA PRO A 88 7.62 -4.75 -1.98
C PRO A 88 8.48 -3.52 -2.33
N ILE A 89 8.08 -2.34 -1.85
CA ILE A 89 8.84 -1.09 -2.01
C ILE A 89 9.59 -0.79 -0.71
N ARG A 90 10.87 -0.41 -0.83
CA ARG A 90 11.64 0.11 0.30
C ARG A 90 11.18 1.52 0.64
N LEU A 91 10.84 1.74 1.90
CA LEU A 91 10.49 3.06 2.40
C LEU A 91 11.75 3.75 2.91
N ASP A 92 12.08 4.88 2.30
CA ASP A 92 13.21 5.70 2.73
C ASP A 92 12.83 6.42 4.04
N GLN A 93 13.69 6.38 5.06
CA GLN A 93 13.37 6.83 6.44
C GLN A 93 13.13 8.34 6.61
N LYS A 94 13.09 9.12 5.52
CA LYS A 94 12.64 10.51 5.62
C LYS A 94 11.20 10.48 6.12
N ALA A 95 10.92 11.23 7.20
CA ALA A 95 9.63 11.27 7.89
C ALA A 95 8.51 11.75 6.94
N ILE A 96 7.98 10.84 6.13
CA ILE A 96 6.79 11.03 5.33
C ILE A 96 5.62 10.93 6.29
N THR A 97 5.13 12.09 6.73
CA THR A 97 3.99 12.17 7.65
C THR A 97 2.75 12.65 6.91
N LEU A 98 1.71 11.83 6.91
CA LEU A 98 0.40 12.14 6.36
C LEU A 98 -0.58 12.56 7.45
N ASN A 99 -1.32 13.63 7.18
CA ASN A 99 -2.52 13.97 7.93
C ASN A 99 -3.71 13.28 7.26
N LEU A 100 -4.14 12.17 7.84
CA LEU A 100 -5.36 11.48 7.41
C LEU A 100 -6.59 12.14 8.05
N PRO A 101 -7.73 12.20 7.35
CA PRO A 101 -8.98 12.65 7.95
C PRO A 101 -9.37 11.74 9.12
N GLN A 102 -10.04 12.29 10.13
CA GLN A 102 -10.64 11.45 11.17
C GLN A 102 -11.84 10.73 10.58
N THR A 103 -11.76 9.40 10.55
CA THR A 103 -12.80 8.54 10.00
C THR A 103 -13.17 7.48 11.02
N SER A 104 -14.40 6.97 10.96
CA SER A 104 -14.76 5.76 11.71
C SER A 104 -13.93 4.58 11.21
N LEU A 105 -13.71 3.60 12.09
CA LEU A 105 -13.05 2.35 11.70
C LEU A 105 -13.78 1.71 10.53
N PHE A 106 -13.00 1.15 9.62
CA PHE A 106 -13.38 0.51 8.38
C PHE A 106 -14.08 1.40 7.34
N ALA A 107 -14.28 2.70 7.61
CA ALA A 107 -14.78 3.61 6.58
C ALA A 107 -13.76 3.75 5.44
N VAL A 108 -14.27 3.67 4.21
CA VAL A 108 -13.45 3.78 3.00
C VAL A 108 -13.48 5.23 2.52
N VAL A 109 -12.33 5.89 2.52
CA VAL A 109 -12.15 7.23 1.95
C VAL A 109 -11.52 7.13 0.57
N LYS A 110 -12.21 7.62 -0.45
CA LYS A 110 -11.72 7.69 -1.84
C LYS A 110 -11.00 9.01 -2.09
N THR A 111 -9.84 8.95 -2.73
CA THR A 111 -9.07 10.11 -3.20
C THR A 111 -8.36 9.77 -4.51
N PRO A 112 -8.06 10.74 -5.39
CA PRO A 112 -7.16 10.49 -6.50
C PRO A 112 -5.78 10.01 -6.00
N ALA A 113 -5.23 8.96 -6.63
CA ALA A 113 -3.94 8.39 -6.21
C ALA A 113 -2.80 9.40 -6.37
N THR A 114 -2.79 10.21 -7.44
CA THR A 114 -1.80 11.28 -7.65
C THR A 114 -1.67 12.19 -6.42
N SER A 115 -2.79 12.58 -5.81
CA SER A 115 -2.81 13.55 -4.72
C SER A 115 -2.13 13.00 -3.45
N ILE A 116 -2.34 11.72 -3.14
CA ILE A 116 -1.77 11.11 -1.92
C ILE A 116 -0.33 10.63 -2.17
N LEU A 117 -0.05 10.04 -3.33
CA LEU A 117 1.28 9.56 -3.69
C LEU A 117 2.28 10.71 -3.78
N LYS A 118 1.88 11.87 -4.32
CA LYS A 118 2.70 13.08 -4.32
C LYS A 118 3.07 13.55 -2.90
N LYS A 119 2.12 13.50 -1.96
CA LYS A 119 2.39 13.83 -0.54
C LYS A 119 3.36 12.87 0.12
N MET A 120 3.39 11.62 -0.35
CA MET A 120 4.32 10.59 0.12
C MET A 120 5.63 10.54 -0.68
N ASN A 121 5.86 11.43 -1.65
CA ASN A 121 7.00 11.39 -2.57
C ASN A 121 7.07 10.11 -3.44
N PHE A 122 5.93 9.46 -3.71
CA PHE A 122 5.79 8.30 -4.59
C PHE A 122 5.02 8.63 -5.89
N GLU A 123 5.08 9.88 -6.35
CA GLU A 123 4.36 10.33 -7.57
C GLU A 123 4.75 9.51 -8.82
N PHE A 124 5.98 9.01 -8.87
CA PHE A 124 6.49 8.17 -9.96
C PHE A 124 5.71 6.85 -10.15
N LEU A 125 5.06 6.34 -9.09
CA LEU A 125 4.24 5.13 -9.16
C LEU A 125 2.94 5.33 -9.95
N ASN A 126 2.49 6.58 -10.13
CA ASN A 126 1.25 6.91 -10.83
C ASN A 126 1.51 7.65 -12.15
N SER A 127 2.53 7.20 -12.89
CA SER A 127 3.05 7.89 -14.07
C SER A 127 2.23 7.69 -15.35
N ARG A 128 1.39 6.66 -15.44
CA ARG A 128 0.73 6.26 -16.69
C ARG A 128 -0.80 6.31 -16.68
N GLN A 129 -1.44 6.19 -15.51
CA GLN A 129 -2.91 6.04 -15.43
C GLN A 129 -3.52 6.83 -14.26
N LYS A 130 -4.83 7.11 -14.38
CA LYS A 130 -5.61 7.77 -13.32
C LYS A 130 -6.11 6.72 -12.31
N MET A 131 -5.23 6.28 -11.41
CA MET A 131 -5.65 5.42 -10.30
C MET A 131 -6.48 6.17 -9.26
N ASN A 132 -7.39 5.44 -8.63
CA ASN A 132 -8.03 5.86 -7.38
C ASN A 132 -7.29 5.23 -6.21
N ALA A 133 -7.09 6.00 -5.14
CA ALA A 133 -6.62 5.51 -3.86
C ALA A 133 -7.75 5.47 -2.84
N PHE A 134 -7.71 4.45 -2.00
CA PHE A 134 -8.70 4.16 -0.97
C PHE A 134 -7.98 3.98 0.35
N ILE A 135 -8.44 4.72 1.36
CA ILE A 135 -7.87 4.69 2.71
C ILE A 135 -8.91 4.06 3.63
N ILE A 136 -8.48 3.06 4.39
CA ILE A 136 -9.31 2.29 5.31
C ILE A 136 -8.63 2.31 6.68
N ALA A 137 -9.23 3.00 7.65
CA ALA A 137 -8.77 2.95 9.03
C ALA A 137 -9.12 1.57 9.61
N ILE A 138 -8.13 0.78 9.99
CA ILE A 138 -8.34 -0.60 10.47
C ILE A 138 -8.28 -0.70 12.00
N SER A 139 -7.54 0.20 12.64
CA SER A 139 -7.50 0.36 14.10
C SER A 139 -7.21 1.81 14.45
N PRO A 140 -7.24 2.22 15.75
CA PRO A 140 -6.83 3.56 16.15
C PRO A 140 -5.39 3.93 15.78
N GLN A 141 -4.55 2.91 15.54
CA GLN A 141 -3.11 3.03 15.27
C GLN A 141 -2.77 2.76 13.80
N PHE A 142 -3.56 1.99 13.06
CA PHE A 142 -3.22 1.56 11.72
C PHE A 142 -4.27 1.92 10.68
N SER A 143 -3.81 2.24 9.47
CA SER A 143 -4.64 2.44 8.29
C SER A 143 -4.01 1.75 7.09
N VAL A 144 -4.84 1.19 6.23
CA VAL A 144 -4.41 0.62 4.94
C VAL A 144 -4.76 1.62 3.86
N LEU A 145 -3.79 1.93 3.02
CA LEU A 145 -4.01 2.65 1.77
C LEU A 145 -3.77 1.68 0.63
N VAL A 146 -4.72 1.58 -0.30
CA VAL A 146 -4.56 0.83 -1.56
C VAL A 146 -4.91 1.70 -2.74
N ALA A 147 -4.22 1.55 -3.86
CA ALA A 147 -4.55 2.24 -5.10
C ALA A 147 -4.64 1.25 -6.26
N THR A 148 -5.55 1.54 -7.18
CA THR A 148 -5.86 0.67 -8.31
C THR A 148 -6.46 1.41 -9.48
N GLU A 149 -6.26 0.86 -10.68
CA GLU A 149 -6.85 1.29 -11.96
C GLU A 149 -8.23 0.68 -12.17
N MET A 150 -8.65 -0.24 -11.30
CA MET A 150 -9.93 -0.94 -11.40
C MET A 150 -11.12 0.03 -11.50
N ALA A 151 -11.92 -0.17 -12.54
CA ALA A 151 -13.10 0.63 -12.80
C ALA A 151 -14.29 0.25 -11.90
N GLU A 152 -15.26 1.16 -11.81
CA GLU A 152 -16.58 0.86 -11.26
C GLU A 152 -17.35 -0.07 -12.23
N PRO A 153 -18.18 -1.02 -11.74
CA PRO A 153 -18.52 -1.27 -10.34
C PRO A 153 -17.59 -2.26 -9.62
N TRP A 154 -16.63 -2.85 -10.32
CA TRP A 154 -15.78 -3.93 -9.78
C TRP A 154 -14.98 -3.48 -8.54
N ILE A 155 -14.48 -2.25 -8.56
CA ILE A 155 -13.75 -1.70 -7.41
C ILE A 155 -14.62 -1.60 -6.15
N LYS A 156 -15.90 -1.24 -6.30
CA LYS A 156 -16.84 -1.20 -5.17
C LYS A 156 -16.98 -2.57 -4.51
N VAL A 157 -17.20 -3.61 -5.31
CA VAL A 157 -17.32 -4.99 -4.81
C VAL A 157 -16.03 -5.43 -4.11
N ARG A 158 -14.87 -5.14 -4.72
CA ARG A 158 -13.55 -5.46 -4.13
C ARG A 158 -13.34 -4.77 -2.79
N LEU A 159 -13.71 -3.51 -2.67
CA LEU A 159 -13.57 -2.75 -1.43
C LEU A 159 -14.52 -3.24 -0.34
N GLU A 160 -15.75 -3.63 -0.68
CA GLU A 160 -16.68 -4.24 0.27
C GLU A 160 -16.15 -5.57 0.83
N ILE A 161 -15.55 -6.39 -0.04
CA ILE A 161 -14.91 -7.65 0.38
C ILE A 161 -13.67 -7.37 1.23
N LEU A 162 -12.80 -6.46 0.80
CA LEU A 162 -11.63 -6.05 1.58
C LEU A 162 -12.03 -5.56 2.97
N GLN A 163 -13.04 -4.70 3.06
CA GLN A 163 -13.55 -4.18 4.32
C GLN A 163 -14.01 -5.30 5.25
N LYS A 164 -14.86 -6.22 4.75
CA LYS A 164 -15.35 -7.38 5.51
C LYS A 164 -14.21 -8.31 5.94
N THR A 165 -13.21 -8.51 5.08
CA THR A 165 -12.02 -9.32 5.38
C THR A 165 -11.24 -8.68 6.53
N LEU A 166 -10.92 -7.37 6.43
CA LEU A 166 -10.13 -6.66 7.43
C LEU A 166 -10.85 -6.58 8.78
N MET A 167 -12.19 -6.48 8.81
CA MET A 167 -12.98 -6.49 10.04
C MET A 167 -12.86 -7.80 10.84
N LYS A 168 -12.52 -8.91 10.17
CA LYS A 168 -12.37 -10.23 10.80
C LYS A 168 -10.93 -10.52 11.24
N ILE A 169 -9.99 -9.64 10.96
CA ILE A 169 -8.56 -9.82 11.24
C ILE A 169 -8.15 -8.87 12.37
N SER A 170 -7.49 -9.40 13.40
CA SER A 170 -6.88 -8.55 14.44
C SER A 170 -5.59 -7.93 13.90
N PHE A 171 -5.50 -6.60 13.99
CA PHE A 171 -4.33 -5.79 13.60
C PHE A 171 -3.62 -5.16 14.82
N GLU A 172 -3.83 -5.72 16.02
CA GLU A 172 -3.15 -5.32 17.26
C GLU A 172 -1.71 -5.84 17.38
#